data_AF-A0A5E7UGZ6-F1
#
_entry.id   AF-A0A5E7UGZ6-F1
#
_cell.length_a   1.000
_cell.length_b   1.000
_cell.length_c   1.000
_cell.angle_alpha   90.00
_cell.angle_beta   90.00
_cell.angle_gamma   90.00
#
_symmetry.space_group_name_H-M   'P 1'
#
loop_
_entity.id
_entity.type
_entity.pdbx_description
1 polymer ?
#
loop_
_entity_poly.entity_id
_entity_poly.type
_entity_poly.pdbx_seq_one_letter_code
_entity_poly.pdbx_strand_id
1 'polypeptide(L)'
;MMDVLKEDYIRTAYAKGVPGYKVVLKHALSNASIPLVTVFGMDFGRLLGGAVIVETVFAWPGMGRFLIDAIMARDIYVVQGTVLVFAALVVIINLMVDLVYGILDPRISYN
;
A
#
# COMPACT_ATOMS: atom_id res chain seq x y z
N MET A 1 -2.93 14.19 2.05
CA MET A 1 -2.28 15.17 1.13
C MET A 1 -2.68 16.61 1.42
N MET A 2 -3.98 16.93 1.55
CA MET A 2 -4.44 18.32 1.79
C MET A 2 -3.92 18.93 3.11
N ASP A 3 -3.77 18.12 4.15
CA ASP A 3 -3.28 18.59 5.45
C ASP A 3 -1.76 18.79 5.47
N VAL A 4 -1.02 17.92 4.77
CA VAL A 4 0.45 18.01 4.59
C VAL A 4 0.85 19.25 3.78
N LEU A 5 0.00 19.68 2.84
CA LEU A 5 0.21 20.93 2.09
C LEU A 5 0.04 22.20 2.93
N LYS A 6 -0.58 22.11 4.11
CA LYS A 6 -0.79 23.25 5.03
C LYS A 6 0.34 23.41 6.04
N GLU A 7 1.26 22.46 6.11
CA GLU A 7 2.37 22.50 7.08
C GLU A 7 3.37 23.62 6.76
N ASP A 8 3.94 24.21 7.81
CA ASP A 8 4.80 25.39 7.71
C ASP A 8 6.10 25.12 6.95
N TYR A 9 6.56 23.86 6.87
CA TYR A 9 7.72 23.49 6.05
C TYR A 9 7.41 23.55 4.54
N ILE A 10 6.16 23.31 4.13
CA ILE A 10 5.72 23.47 2.73
C ILE A 10 5.60 24.96 2.38
N ARG A 11 5.03 25.76 3.28
CA ARG A 11 5.00 27.23 3.12
C ARG A 11 6.40 27.83 3.02
N THR A 12 7.34 27.34 3.82
CA THR A 12 8.75 27.74 3.76
C THR A 12 9.40 27.33 2.45
N ALA A 13 9.06 26.15 1.90
CA ALA A 13 9.57 25.71 0.60
C ALA A 13 9.06 26.58 -0.56
N TYR A 14 7.79 27.00 -0.52
CA TYR A 14 7.25 27.98 -1.46
C TYR A 14 7.91 29.36 -1.30
N ALA A 15 8.12 29.83 -0.07
CA ALA A 15 8.78 31.10 0.21
C ALA A 15 10.26 31.13 -0.25
N LYS A 16 10.91 29.97 -0.31
CA LYS A 16 12.26 29.79 -0.88
C LYS A 16 12.30 29.77 -2.42
N GLY A 17 11.16 29.91 -3.10
CA GLY A 17 11.09 29.92 -4.56
C GLY A 17 11.21 28.55 -5.22
N VAL A 18 11.01 27.47 -4.46
CA VAL A 18 11.03 26.11 -5.03
C VAL A 18 9.80 25.94 -5.93
N PRO A 19 9.95 25.46 -7.18
CA PRO A 19 8.82 25.32 -8.08
C PRO A 19 7.82 24.29 -7.55
N GLY A 20 6.53 24.61 -7.63
CA GLY A 20 5.45 23.87 -6.94
C GLY A 20 5.43 22.36 -7.23
N TYR A 21 5.79 21.94 -8.45
CA TYR A 21 5.89 20.51 -8.78
C TYR A 21 6.96 19.79 -7.93
N LYS A 22 8.10 20.43 -7.64
CA LYS A 22 9.13 19.86 -6.74
C LYS A 22 8.67 19.84 -5.30
N VAL A 23 7.89 20.84 -4.86
CA VAL A 23 7.33 20.86 -3.49
C VAL A 23 6.32 19.73 -3.30
N VAL A 24 5.44 19.52 -4.28
CA VAL A 24 4.45 18.44 -4.24
C VAL A 24 5.11 17.07 -4.30
N LEU A 25 5.99 16.83 -5.28
CA LEU A 25 6.64 15.53 -5.46
C LEU A 25 7.60 15.18 -4.30
N LYS A 26 8.39 16.15 -3.82
CA LYS A 26 9.46 15.90 -2.84
C LYS A 26 9.07 16.13 -1.38
N HIS A 27 8.11 17.00 -1.09
CA HIS A 27 7.80 17.40 0.30
C HIS A 27 6.38 17.03 0.73
N ALA A 28 5.41 17.09 -0.19
CA ALA A 28 4.05 16.68 0.11
C ALA A 28 3.86 15.17 -0.05
N LEU A 29 4.41 14.57 -1.12
CA LEU A 29 4.18 13.14 -1.42
C LEU A 29 4.85 12.23 -0.40
N SER A 30 6.14 12.45 -0.10
CA SER A 30 6.92 11.64 0.86
C SER A 30 6.32 11.63 2.28
N ASN A 31 5.77 12.76 2.74
CA ASN A 31 5.17 12.86 4.07
C ASN A 31 3.69 12.45 4.09
N ALA A 32 2.95 12.62 3.00
CA ALA A 32 1.56 12.17 2.90
C ALA A 32 1.43 10.65 2.71
N SER A 33 2.53 9.97 2.44
CA SER A 33 2.53 8.57 2.08
C SER A 33 2.57 7.61 3.27
N ILE A 34 3.13 8.04 4.40
CA ILE A 34 3.10 7.33 5.69
C ILE A 34 1.64 7.01 6.13
N PRO A 35 0.71 8.00 6.18
CA PRO A 35 -0.69 7.70 6.46
C PRO A 35 -1.37 6.95 5.32
N LEU A 36 -0.94 7.15 4.07
CA LEU A 36 -1.50 6.44 2.91
C LEU A 36 -1.27 4.93 3.02
N VAL A 37 -0.06 4.49 3.33
CA VAL A 37 0.28 3.06 3.51
C VAL A 37 -0.55 2.43 4.64
N THR A 38 -0.76 3.17 5.73
CA THR A 38 -1.55 2.70 6.88
C THR A 38 -3.03 2.52 6.51
N VAL A 39 -3.60 3.46 5.76
CA VAL A 39 -4.98 3.37 5.25
C VAL A 39 -5.11 2.24 4.23
N PHE A 40 -4.16 2.13 3.29
CA PHE A 40 -4.11 1.02 2.33
C PHE A 40 -4.06 -0.34 3.03
N GLY A 41 -3.28 -0.49 4.11
CA GLY A 41 -3.24 -1.72 4.88
C GLY A 41 -4.60 -2.08 5.51
N MET A 42 -5.30 -1.10 6.09
CA MET A 42 -6.66 -1.32 6.62
C MET A 42 -7.66 -1.67 5.53
N ASP A 43 -7.61 -0.98 4.39
CA ASP A 43 -8.54 -1.21 3.28
C ASP A 43 -8.25 -2.52 2.55
N PHE A 44 -6.99 -2.94 2.46
CA PHE A 44 -6.62 -4.23 1.87
C PHE A 44 -7.24 -5.41 2.66
N GLY A 45 -7.28 -5.33 3.99
CA GLY A 45 -7.96 -6.32 4.82
C GLY A 45 -9.47 -6.38 4.55
N ARG A 46 -10.12 -5.21 4.36
CA ARG A 46 -11.53 -5.14 3.98
C ARG A 46 -11.78 -5.67 2.58
N LEU A 47 -10.91 -5.35 1.63
CA LEU A 47 -11.01 -5.79 0.24
C LEU A 47 -10.83 -7.30 0.12
N LEU A 48 -9.89 -7.90 0.86
CA LEU A 48 -9.76 -9.36 0.91
C LEU A 48 -11.03 -10.02 1.47
N GLY A 49 -11.58 -9.50 2.57
CA GLY A 49 -12.83 -10.02 3.14
C GLY A 49 -14.03 -9.88 2.18
N GLY A 50 -14.15 -8.73 1.51
CA GLY A 50 -15.19 -8.48 0.51
C GLY A 50 -15.03 -9.30 -0.77
N ALA A 51 -13.80 -9.47 -1.24
CA ALA A 51 -13.48 -10.25 -2.43
C ALA A 51 -13.90 -11.71 -2.26
N VAL A 52 -13.67 -12.30 -1.08
CA VAL A 52 -14.10 -13.68 -0.80
C VAL A 52 -15.62 -13.85 -0.89
N ILE A 53 -16.39 -12.87 -0.41
CA ILE A 53 -17.85 -12.88 -0.52
C ILE A 53 -18.27 -12.83 -1.98
N VAL A 54 -17.67 -11.94 -2.77
CA VAL A 54 -17.95 -11.83 -4.22
C VAL A 54 -17.57 -13.12 -4.95
N GLU A 55 -16.40 -13.70 -4.65
CA GLU A 55 -15.93 -14.96 -5.24
C GLU A 55 -16.87 -16.14 -4.93
N THR A 56 -17.42 -16.17 -3.72
CA THR A 56 -18.35 -17.22 -3.29
C THR A 56 -19.73 -17.04 -3.93
N VAL A 57 -20.27 -15.82 -3.93
CA VAL A 57 -21.62 -15.53 -4.48
C VAL A 57 -21.66 -15.70 -5.99
N PHE A 58 -20.64 -15.24 -6.71
CA PHE A 58 -20.57 -15.35 -8.17
C PHE A 58 -19.91 -16.64 -8.65
N ALA A 59 -19.55 -17.56 -7.74
CA ALA A 59 -18.79 -18.77 -8.02
C ALA A 59 -17.52 -18.52 -8.88
N TRP A 60 -16.94 -17.32 -8.77
CA TRP A 60 -15.74 -16.95 -9.50
C TRP A 60 -14.54 -17.71 -8.91
N PRO A 61 -13.71 -18.37 -9.74
CA PRO A 61 -12.54 -19.09 -9.25
C PRO A 61 -11.48 -18.09 -8.80
N GLY A 62 -11.42 -17.85 -7.48
CA GLY A 62 -10.47 -16.93 -6.86
C GLY A 62 -9.71 -17.56 -5.69
N MET A 63 -8.59 -16.94 -5.32
CA MET A 63 -7.71 -17.42 -4.25
C MET A 63 -8.35 -17.27 -2.86
N GLY A 64 -9.27 -16.32 -2.68
CA GLY A 64 -9.96 -16.11 -1.40
C GLY A 64 -10.94 -17.23 -1.08
N ARG A 65 -11.77 -17.61 -2.06
CA ARG A 65 -12.65 -18.78 -1.98
C ARG A 65 -11.86 -20.08 -1.81
N PHE A 66 -10.76 -20.24 -2.56
CA PHE A 66 -9.87 -21.39 -2.44
C PHE A 66 -9.30 -21.55 -1.02
N LEU A 67 -8.91 -20.44 -0.38
CA LEU A 67 -8.46 -20.42 1.01
C LEU A 67 -9.57 -20.87 1.97
N ILE A 68 -10.80 -20.38 1.81
CA ILE A 68 -11.94 -20.80 2.66
C ILE A 68 -12.24 -22.29 2.47
N ASP A 69 -12.28 -22.77 1.24
CA ASP A 69 -12.53 -24.18 0.95
C ASP A 69 -11.46 -25.07 1.60
N ALA A 70 -10.18 -24.66 1.57
CA ALA A 70 -9.09 -25.34 2.25
C ALA A 70 -9.20 -25.30 3.79
N ILE A 71 -9.64 -24.18 4.37
CA ILE A 71 -9.91 -24.07 5.81
C ILE A 71 -11.02 -25.04 6.22
N MET A 72 -12.11 -25.10 5.45
CA MET A 72 -13.24 -25.99 5.72
C MET A 72 -12.86 -27.47 5.56
N ALA A 73 -12.01 -27.78 4.58
CA ALA A 73 -11.43 -29.11 4.38
C ALA A 73 -10.34 -29.47 5.42
N ARG A 74 -9.95 -28.54 6.29
CA ARG A 74 -8.83 -28.65 7.25
C ARG A 74 -7.50 -29.02 6.58
N ASP A 75 -7.31 -28.60 5.33
CA ASP A 75 -6.05 -28.80 4.63
C ASP A 75 -5.06 -27.68 5.00
N ILE A 76 -4.30 -27.93 6.05
CA ILE A 76 -3.36 -26.95 6.62
C ILE A 76 -2.25 -26.59 5.62
N TYR A 77 -1.84 -27.52 4.74
CA TYR A 77 -0.78 -27.26 3.77
C TYR A 77 -1.23 -26.26 2.70
N VAL A 78 -2.44 -26.41 2.19
CA VAL A 78 -3.01 -25.49 1.19
C VAL A 78 -3.26 -24.11 1.78
N VAL A 79 -3.76 -24.05 3.02
CA VAL A 79 -3.93 -22.79 3.76
C VAL A 79 -2.60 -22.07 3.91
N GLN A 80 -1.58 -22.77 4.40
CA GLN A 80 -0.25 -22.18 4.62
C GLN A 80 0.39 -21.70 3.30
N GLY A 81 0.28 -22.48 2.22
CA GLY A 81 0.78 -22.11 0.90
C GLY A 81 0.10 -20.84 0.37
N THR A 82 -1.23 -20.76 0.49
CA THR A 82 -2.00 -19.59 0.03
C THR A 82 -1.67 -18.34 0.83
N VAL A 83 -1.52 -18.47 2.17
CA VAL A 83 -1.09 -17.36 3.04
C VAL A 83 0.32 -16.88 2.69
N LEU A 84 1.25 -17.79 2.41
CA LEU A 84 2.61 -17.44 1.97
C LEU A 84 2.61 -16.63 0.67
N VAL A 85 1.80 -17.03 -0.31
CA VAL A 85 1.66 -16.30 -1.58
C VAL A 85 1.13 -14.89 -1.33
N PHE A 86 0.08 -14.73 -0.52
CA PHE A 86 -0.45 -13.41 -0.17
C PHE A 86 0.59 -12.56 0.56
N ALA A 87 1.31 -13.11 1.53
CA ALA A 87 2.36 -12.41 2.26
C ALA A 87 3.48 -11.93 1.32
N ALA A 88 3.94 -12.80 0.42
CA ALA A 88 4.95 -12.43 -0.58
C ALA A 88 4.46 -11.29 -1.49
N LEU A 89 3.20 -11.34 -1.91
CA LEU A 89 2.60 -10.32 -2.76
C LEU A 89 2.54 -8.96 -2.04
N VAL A 90 2.15 -8.95 -0.76
CA VAL A 90 2.16 -7.74 0.07
C VAL A 90 3.58 -7.17 0.20
N VAL A 91 4.58 -8.02 0.45
CA VAL A 91 5.98 -7.59 0.53
C VAL A 91 6.46 -6.99 -0.80
N ILE A 92 6.10 -7.60 -1.94
CA ILE A 92 6.44 -7.08 -3.27
C ILE A 92 5.79 -5.71 -3.50
N ILE A 93 4.51 -5.54 -3.15
CA ILE A 93 3.83 -4.25 -3.28
C ILE A 93 4.50 -3.20 -2.41
N ASN A 94 4.80 -3.51 -1.15
CA ASN A 94 5.50 -2.59 -0.25
C ASN A 94 6.88 -2.23 -0.81
N LEU A 95 7.63 -3.20 -1.33
CA LEU A 95 8.92 -2.95 -1.96
C LEU A 95 8.79 -2.05 -3.19
N MET A 96 7.77 -2.26 -4.04
CA MET A 96 7.50 -1.36 -5.17
C MET A 96 7.19 0.05 -4.70
N VAL A 97 6.38 0.19 -3.66
CA VAL A 97 6.04 1.47 -3.05
C VAL A 97 7.28 2.16 -2.50
N ASP A 98 8.16 1.42 -1.81
CA ASP A 98 9.44 1.93 -1.29
C ASP A 98 10.40 2.34 -2.41
N LEU A 99 10.44 1.58 -3.50
CA LEU A 99 11.27 1.89 -4.67
C LEU A 99 10.76 3.13 -5.40
N VAL A 100 9.44 3.27 -5.51
CA VAL A 100 8.77 4.48 -5.99
C VAL A 100 9.11 5.66 -5.07
N TYR A 101 9.10 5.51 -3.74
CA TYR A 101 9.58 6.57 -2.83
C TYR A 101 11.06 6.90 -3.07
N GLY A 102 11.92 5.90 -3.25
CA GLY A 102 13.35 6.11 -3.52
C GLY A 102 13.61 6.90 -4.81
N ILE A 103 12.77 6.72 -5.84
CA ILE A 103 12.84 7.49 -7.09
C ILE A 103 12.26 8.90 -6.91
N LEU A 104 11.18 9.04 -6.15
CA LEU A 104 10.48 10.32 -5.93
C LEU A 104 11.19 11.24 -4.93
N ASP A 105 12.01 10.70 -4.03
CA ASP A 105 12.73 11.46 -3.01
C ASP A 105 14.25 11.52 -3.28
N PRO A 106 14.74 12.52 -4.05
CA PRO A 106 16.18 12.76 -4.27
C PRO A 106 16.83 13.44 -3.05
N ARG A 107 16.52 13.02 -1.83
CA ARG A 107 17.22 13.39 -0.58
C ARG A 107 17.85 12.18 0.14
N ILE A 108 17.65 10.96 -0.35
CA ILE A 108 18.43 9.78 0.09
C ILE A 108 19.84 9.83 -0.55
N SER A 109 20.51 10.97 -0.43
CA SER A 109 21.96 11.01 -0.53
C SER A 109 22.45 10.61 0.85
N TYR A 110 22.84 9.35 0.97
CA TYR A 110 23.61 8.85 2.10
C TYR A 110 24.79 9.82 2.31
N ASN A 111 24.80 10.49 3.46
CA ASN A 111 25.96 11.17 4.00
C ASN A 111 26.08 10.70 5.44
#